data_AF-A0A4V2DDA2-F1
#
_entry.id   AF-A0A4V2DDA2-F1
#
_cell.length_a   1.000
_cell.length_b   1.000
_cell.length_c   1.000
_cell.angle_alpha   90.00
_cell.angle_beta   90.00
_cell.angle_gamma   90.00
#
_symmetry.space_group_name_H-M   'P 1'
#
loop_
_entity.id
_entity.type
_entity.pdbx_description
1 polymer ?
#
loop_
_entity_poly.entity_id
_entity_poly.type
_entity_poly.pdbx_seq_one_letter_code
_entity_poly.pdbx_strand_id
1 'polypeptide(L)'
;MRAEIASTLTQAAPVLEGAMVARAPRGKTGRLIAGLGWKFYPKTLRLIVGFIGVRLNRKLFYARIVEGGRRAQVVTVQRRKVGRSGLRHRRKRFEDIASTYQLRVKARQPHHFVYTPETNLRSFLARRLNGIWDRALRRIADTGNE
;
A
#
# COMPACT_ATOMS: atom_id res chain seq x y z
N MET A 1 20.49 -9.27 -20.45
CA MET A 1 19.04 -9.36 -20.18
C MET A 1 18.65 -9.04 -18.73
N ARG A 2 19.16 -9.74 -17.71
CA ARG A 2 18.80 -9.51 -16.30
C ARG A 2 19.03 -8.08 -15.81
N ALA A 3 20.16 -7.47 -16.19
CA ALA A 3 20.47 -6.08 -15.89
C ALA A 3 19.49 -5.08 -16.54
N GLU A 4 19.01 -5.39 -17.74
CA GLU A 4 18.05 -4.56 -18.50
C GLU A 4 16.64 -4.64 -17.90
N ILE A 5 16.25 -5.82 -17.40
CA ILE A 5 15.00 -5.97 -16.62
C ILE A 5 15.11 -5.20 -15.30
N ALA A 6 16.24 -5.31 -14.60
CA ALA A 6 16.46 -4.61 -13.33
C ALA A 6 16.44 -3.08 -13.49
N SER A 7 17.07 -2.54 -14.54
CA SER A 7 17.03 -1.10 -14.84
C SER A 7 15.63 -0.62 -15.18
N THR A 8 14.89 -1.39 -15.99
CA THR A 8 13.52 -1.06 -16.39
C THR A 8 12.56 -1.05 -15.19
N LEU A 9 12.69 -2.02 -14.27
CA LEU A 9 11.90 -2.05 -13.03
C LEU A 9 12.24 -0.87 -12.10
N THR A 10 13.52 -0.52 -11.99
CA THR A 10 13.96 0.62 -11.17
C THR A 10 13.46 1.94 -11.73
N GLN A 11 13.45 2.11 -13.06
CA GLN A 11 12.91 3.30 -13.73
C GLN A 11 11.37 3.38 -13.68
N ALA A 12 10.68 2.23 -13.66
CA ALA A 12 9.24 2.20 -13.54
C ALA A 12 8.77 2.60 -12.14
N ALA A 13 9.53 2.23 -11.09
CA ALA A 13 9.11 2.38 -9.70
C ALA A 13 8.59 3.77 -9.28
N PRO A 14 9.26 4.90 -9.61
CA PRO A 14 8.77 6.23 -9.26
C PRO A 14 7.46 6.60 -9.96
N VAL A 15 7.26 6.13 -11.20
CA VAL A 15 6.02 6.34 -11.96
C VAL A 15 4.87 5.60 -11.29
N LEU A 16 5.14 4.38 -10.81
CA LEU A 16 4.12 3.59 -10.11
C LEU A 16 3.74 4.21 -8.77
N GLU A 17 4.75 4.66 -8.02
CA GLU A 17 4.55 5.39 -6.76
C GLU A 17 3.73 6.67 -6.99
N GLY A 18 4.11 7.50 -7.97
CA GLY A 18 3.40 8.74 -8.30
C GLY A 18 1.93 8.50 -8.68
N ALA A 19 1.64 7.43 -9.42
CA ALA A 19 0.27 7.05 -9.75
C ALA A 19 -0.54 6.61 -8.52
N MET A 20 0.07 5.87 -7.58
CA MET A 20 -0.57 5.49 -6.32
C MET A 20 -0.81 6.71 -5.42
N VAL A 21 0.16 7.63 -5.34
CA VAL A 21 0.04 8.90 -4.62
C VAL A 21 -1.08 9.76 -5.20
N ALA A 22 -1.21 9.82 -6.53
CA ALA A 22 -2.26 10.58 -7.19
C ALA A 22 -3.66 10.05 -6.87
N ARG A 23 -3.82 8.72 -6.73
CA ARG A 23 -5.07 8.07 -6.34
C ARG A 23 -5.34 8.13 -4.84
N ALA A 24 -4.33 8.34 -4.01
CA ALA A 24 -4.50 8.34 -2.57
C ALA A 24 -5.44 9.49 -2.13
N PRO A 25 -6.39 9.24 -1.19
CA PRO A 25 -7.37 10.24 -0.80
C PRO A 25 -6.71 11.44 -0.10
N ARG A 26 -6.87 12.61 -0.72
CA ARG A 26 -6.35 13.91 -0.28
C ARG A 26 -7.31 14.56 0.71
N GLY A 27 -7.21 14.21 1.99
CA GLY A 27 -8.05 14.77 3.05
C GLY A 27 -7.38 14.73 4.42
N LYS A 28 -8.17 14.62 5.51
CA LYS A 28 -7.69 14.48 6.91
C LYS A 28 -6.69 13.31 7.15
N THR A 29 -6.44 12.53 6.10
CA THR A 29 -5.55 11.37 6.00
C THR A 29 -4.28 11.64 5.17
N GLY A 30 -3.85 12.89 4.95
CA GLY A 30 -2.67 13.23 4.13
C GLY A 30 -1.34 12.52 4.48
N ARG A 31 -1.25 11.87 5.64
CA ARG A 31 -0.11 11.00 6.02
C ARG A 31 -0.15 9.59 5.43
N LEU A 32 -1.18 9.23 4.66
CA LEU A 32 -1.21 7.99 3.88
C LEU A 32 -0.24 8.04 2.71
N ILE A 33 -0.14 9.20 2.05
CA ILE A 33 0.82 9.45 0.97
C ILE A 33 2.25 9.27 1.50
N ALA A 34 2.54 9.82 2.69
CA ALA A 34 3.85 9.72 3.34
C ALA A 34 4.27 8.30 3.74
N GLY A 35 3.38 7.31 3.65
CA GLY A 35 3.69 5.91 3.93
C GLY A 35 3.88 5.06 2.68
N LEU A 36 3.58 5.60 1.50
CA LEU A 36 3.83 4.92 0.23
C LEU A 36 5.32 4.98 -0.09
N GLY A 37 5.82 3.89 -0.65
CA GLY A 37 7.18 3.78 -1.14
C GLY A 37 7.33 2.53 -1.98
N TRP A 38 8.55 2.29 -2.45
CA TRP A 38 8.86 1.13 -3.27
C TRP A 38 10.13 0.43 -2.78
N LYS A 39 10.22 -0.86 -3.08
CA LYS A 39 11.40 -1.68 -2.80
C LYS A 39 11.61 -2.67 -3.92
N PHE A 40 12.80 -2.60 -4.49
CA PHE A 40 13.24 -3.53 -5.52
C PHE A 40 14.14 -4.61 -4.92
N TYR A 41 13.91 -5.86 -5.31
CA TYR A 41 14.70 -7.02 -4.93
C TYR A 41 15.46 -7.53 -6.17
N PRO A 42 16.74 -7.16 -6.34
CA PRO A 42 17.49 -7.45 -7.58
C PRO A 42 17.71 -8.95 -7.80
N LYS A 43 17.86 -9.73 -6.72
CA LYS A 43 18.03 -11.18 -6.80
C LYS A 43 16.80 -11.87 -7.40
N THR A 44 15.59 -11.43 -7.05
CA THR A 44 14.34 -12.06 -7.49
C THR A 44 13.59 -11.26 -8.55
N LEU A 45 14.17 -10.15 -9.05
CA LEU A 45 13.53 -9.18 -9.95
C LEU A 45 12.12 -8.74 -9.48
N ARG A 46 11.93 -8.67 -8.16
CA ARG A 46 10.63 -8.33 -7.57
C ARG A 46 10.59 -6.84 -7.24
N LEU A 47 9.61 -6.13 -7.78
CA LEU A 47 9.29 -4.76 -7.39
C LEU A 47 8.04 -4.78 -6.50
N ILE A 48 8.15 -4.19 -5.30
CA ILE A 48 7.01 -3.93 -4.43
C ILE A 48 6.79 -2.44 -4.39
N VAL A 49 5.55 -1.99 -4.52
CA VAL A 49 5.13 -0.58 -4.35
C VAL A 49 3.92 -0.57 -3.41
N GLY A 50 3.95 0.26 -2.38
CA GLY A 50 2.91 0.34 -1.37
C GLY A 50 3.44 0.78 -0.01
N PHE A 51 2.79 0.34 1.08
CA PHE A 51 3.24 0.64 2.43
C PHE A 51 4.40 -0.27 2.86
N ILE A 52 5.64 0.16 2.63
CA ILE A 52 6.84 -0.65 2.87
C ILE A 52 7.65 -0.09 4.04
N GLY A 53 7.97 -0.94 5.02
CA GLY A 53 8.90 -0.60 6.11
C GLY A 53 8.37 0.40 7.15
N VAL A 54 7.18 0.96 6.97
CA VAL A 54 6.60 1.92 7.92
C VAL A 54 5.88 1.17 9.04
N ARG A 55 6.24 1.45 10.30
CA ARG A 55 5.47 0.94 11.46
C ARG A 55 4.02 1.38 11.34
N LEU A 56 3.11 0.41 11.34
CA LEU A 56 1.64 0.60 11.32
C LEU A 56 1.20 1.43 12.53
N ASN A 57 1.27 2.74 12.41
CA ASN A 57 0.72 3.65 13.40
C ASN A 57 -0.81 3.73 13.24
N ARG A 58 -1.51 4.31 14.22
CA ARG A 58 -2.98 4.53 14.15
C ARG A 58 -3.44 5.20 12.85
N LYS A 59 -2.58 5.95 12.15
CA LYS A 59 -2.89 6.66 10.92
C LYS A 59 -2.80 5.75 9.69
N LEU A 60 -1.84 4.83 9.64
CA LEU A 60 -1.75 3.76 8.63
C LEU A 60 -2.80 2.66 8.83
N PHE A 61 -3.28 2.47 10.06
CA PHE A 61 -4.45 1.62 10.32
C PHE A 61 -5.70 2.11 9.56
N TYR A 62 -5.90 3.44 9.48
CA TYR A 62 -6.97 4.00 8.67
C TYR A 62 -6.76 3.82 7.15
N ALA A 63 -5.52 3.67 6.69
CA ALA A 63 -5.23 3.34 5.28
C ALA A 63 -5.95 2.06 4.87
N ARG A 64 -5.82 1.02 5.70
CA ARG A 64 -6.39 -0.30 5.43
C ARG A 64 -7.92 -0.27 5.45
N ILE A 65 -8.51 0.51 6.35
CA ILE A 65 -9.96 0.73 6.42
C ILE A 65 -10.48 1.51 5.20
N VAL A 66 -9.68 2.43 4.66
CA VAL A 66 -10.03 3.16 3.45
C VAL A 66 -9.93 2.26 2.23
N GLU A 67 -8.83 1.51 2.12
CA GLU A 67 -8.54 0.60 1.01
C GLU A 67 -9.55 -0.55 0.93
N GLY A 68 -9.80 -1.24 2.04
CA GLY A 68 -10.71 -2.40 2.09
C GLY A 68 -12.16 -2.07 2.45
N GLY A 69 -12.45 -0.80 2.74
CA GLY A 69 -13.74 -0.39 3.28
C GLY A 69 -13.98 -0.91 4.71
N ARG A 70 -15.20 -0.71 5.20
CA ARG A 70 -15.63 -1.21 6.51
C ARG A 70 -17.13 -1.40 6.54
N ARG A 71 -17.59 -2.55 7.05
CA ARG A 71 -19.01 -2.82 7.30
C ARG A 71 -19.53 -2.02 8.49
N ALA A 72 -20.84 -1.76 8.52
CA ALA A 72 -21.46 -1.17 9.70
C ALA A 72 -21.30 -2.12 10.89
N GLN A 73 -20.90 -1.60 12.05
CA GLN A 73 -20.75 -2.38 13.26
C GLN A 73 -20.94 -1.51 14.50
N VAL A 74 -21.37 -2.12 15.60
CA VAL A 74 -21.44 -1.47 16.91
C VAL A 74 -20.20 -1.91 17.69
N VAL A 75 -19.41 -0.95 18.17
CA VAL A 75 -18.21 -1.23 18.96
C VAL A 75 -18.34 -0.65 20.35
N THR A 76 -17.98 -1.44 21.35
CA THR A 76 -17.92 -0.98 22.74
C THR A 76 -16.63 -0.20 22.96
N VAL A 77 -16.76 1.08 23.30
CA VAL A 77 -15.65 1.98 23.57
C VAL A 77 -15.56 2.23 25.06
N GLN A 78 -14.40 1.93 25.63
CA GLN A 78 -14.07 2.25 27.01
C GLN A 78 -13.19 3.51 27.03
N ARG A 79 -13.68 4.64 27.56
CA ARG A 79 -12.90 5.86 27.75
C ARG A 79 -12.10 5.76 29.06
N ARG A 80 -10.86 6.24 29.06
CA ARG A 80 -10.02 6.28 30.26
C ARG A 80 -10.24 7.54 31.07
N LYS A 81 -9.99 7.46 32.38
CA LYS A 81 -9.82 8.63 33.25
C LYS A 81 -8.59 9.43 32.82
N VAL A 82 -8.67 10.76 32.90
CA VAL A 82 -7.58 11.68 32.53
C VAL A 82 -6.36 11.40 33.43
N GLY A 83 -5.15 11.39 32.87
CA GLY A 83 -3.90 11.15 33.61
C GLY A 83 -3.49 9.68 33.80
N ARG A 84 -4.34 8.68 33.50
CA ARG A 84 -4.00 7.25 33.60
C ARG A 84 -3.46 6.70 32.26
N SER A 85 -2.18 6.31 32.27
CA SER A 85 -1.43 5.76 31.13
C SER A 85 -1.13 4.26 31.33
N GLY A 86 -1.00 3.50 30.23
CA GLY A 86 -0.61 2.08 30.27
C GLY A 86 -1.74 1.06 30.03
N LEU A 87 -1.46 0.00 29.29
CA LEU A 87 -2.29 -1.21 29.19
C LEU A 87 -1.59 -2.28 30.01
N ARG A 88 -2.27 -2.96 30.94
CA ARG A 88 -1.71 -4.13 31.62
C ARG A 88 -2.19 -5.37 30.86
N HIS A 89 -1.27 -6.19 30.36
CA HIS A 89 -1.59 -7.35 29.51
C HIS A 89 -2.52 -7.02 28.32
N ARG A 90 -2.29 -5.87 27.65
CA ARG A 90 -3.12 -5.36 26.54
C ARG A 90 -4.58 -5.05 26.91
N ARG A 91 -4.95 -5.04 28.20
CA ARG A 91 -6.28 -4.70 28.70
C ARG A 91 -6.25 -3.46 29.61
N LYS A 92 -7.39 -2.79 29.74
CA LYS A 92 -7.61 -1.70 30.70
C LYS A 92 -8.08 -2.31 32.02
N ARG A 93 -7.63 -1.77 33.16
CA ARG A 93 -8.25 -2.11 34.45
C ARG A 93 -9.60 -1.45 34.54
N PHE A 94 -10.54 -2.10 35.23
CA PHE A 94 -11.87 -1.55 35.48
C PHE A 94 -11.80 -0.17 36.15
N GLU A 95 -10.93 -0.03 37.15
CA GLU A 95 -10.69 1.22 37.89
C GLU A 95 -10.26 2.41 37.02
N ASP A 96 -9.58 2.15 35.90
CA ASP A 96 -9.06 3.16 34.96
C ASP A 96 -10.08 3.58 33.90
N ILE A 97 -11.24 2.91 33.84
CA ILE A 97 -12.32 3.20 32.89
C ILE A 97 -13.20 4.29 33.48
N ALA A 98 -13.33 5.40 32.75
CA ALA A 98 -14.21 6.50 33.10
C ALA A 98 -15.63 6.26 32.62
N SER A 99 -15.78 5.69 31.42
CA SER A 99 -17.08 5.36 30.85
C SER A 99 -16.96 4.27 29.80
N THR A 100 -18.02 3.48 29.65
CA THR A 100 -18.17 2.50 28.57
C THR A 100 -19.43 2.85 27.80
N TYR A 101 -19.30 3.03 26.49
CA TYR A 101 -20.45 3.32 25.63
C TYR A 101 -20.34 2.56 24.31
N GLN A 102 -21.48 2.35 23.67
CA GLN A 102 -21.54 1.74 22.34
C GLN A 102 -21.45 2.82 21.27
N LEU A 103 -20.51 2.67 20.35
CA LEU A 103 -20.38 3.54 19.18
C LEU A 103 -20.90 2.80 17.95
N ARG A 104 -21.94 3.36 17.32
CA ARG A 104 -22.42 2.90 16.02
C ARG A 104 -21.49 3.43 14.94
N VAL A 105 -20.75 2.53 14.33
CA VAL A 105 -19.76 2.86 13.31
C VAL A 105 -20.40 2.63 11.95
N LYS A 106 -20.57 3.71 11.18
CA LYS A 106 -21.16 3.67 9.83
C LYS A 106 -20.29 2.85 8.86
N ALA A 107 -20.97 2.20 7.91
CA ALA A 107 -20.33 1.56 6.78
C ALA A 107 -19.55 2.59 5.95
N ARG A 108 -18.48 2.14 5.31
CA ARG A 108 -17.66 2.94 4.40
C ARG A 108 -17.30 2.08 3.20
N GLN A 109 -17.55 2.60 2.00
CA GLN A 109 -17.15 1.94 0.76
C GLN A 109 -15.62 1.89 0.63
N PRO A 110 -15.08 0.81 0.04
CA PRO A 110 -13.66 0.72 -0.25
C PRO A 110 -13.27 1.78 -1.28
N HIS A 111 -12.10 2.36 -1.08
CA HIS A 111 -11.47 3.27 -2.01
C HIS A 111 -10.10 2.72 -2.34
N HIS A 112 -10.02 1.93 -3.40
CA HIS A 112 -8.80 1.24 -3.80
C HIS A 112 -7.79 2.21 -4.39
N PHE A 113 -6.68 2.45 -3.70
CA PHE A 113 -5.58 3.27 -4.19
C PHE A 113 -4.24 2.52 -4.21
N VAL A 114 -4.12 1.40 -3.49
CA VAL A 114 -2.92 0.54 -3.50
C VAL A 114 -3.14 -0.74 -4.30
N TYR A 115 -4.27 -1.43 -4.07
CA TYR A 115 -4.57 -2.75 -4.62
C TYR A 115 -5.79 -2.66 -5.55
N THR A 116 -5.63 -1.94 -6.67
CA THR A 116 -6.66 -1.90 -7.73
C THR A 116 -6.46 -3.06 -8.71
N PRO A 117 -7.48 -3.91 -8.98
CA PRO A 117 -7.44 -4.92 -10.03
C PRO A 117 -7.17 -4.28 -11.41
N GLU A 118 -7.79 -3.12 -11.63
CA GLU A 118 -7.63 -2.25 -12.80
C GLU A 118 -6.41 -1.35 -12.64
N THR A 119 -5.24 -1.96 -12.59
CA THR A 119 -4.01 -1.20 -12.66
C THR A 119 -3.53 -1.18 -14.10
N ASN A 120 -3.82 -0.08 -14.80
CA ASN A 120 -3.04 0.39 -15.97
C ASN A 120 -1.52 0.30 -15.74
N LEU A 121 -1.08 0.21 -14.49
CA LEU A 121 0.29 -0.07 -14.09
C LEU A 121 0.79 -1.47 -14.49
N ARG A 122 -0.04 -2.53 -14.41
CA ARG A 122 0.34 -3.87 -14.89
C ARG A 122 0.50 -3.88 -16.40
N SER A 123 -0.43 -3.26 -17.13
CA SER A 123 -0.33 -3.14 -18.60
C SER A 123 0.80 -2.20 -19.03
N PHE A 124 1.13 -1.18 -18.24
CA PHE A 124 2.31 -0.32 -18.43
C PHE A 124 3.63 -1.08 -18.22
N LEU A 125 3.74 -1.85 -17.14
CA LEU A 125 4.88 -2.74 -16.89
C LEU A 125 5.01 -3.81 -17.97
N ALA A 126 3.90 -4.46 -18.34
CA ALA A 126 3.87 -5.48 -19.39
C ALA A 126 4.38 -4.92 -20.73
N ARG A 127 3.92 -3.74 -21.15
CA ARG A 127 4.42 -3.08 -22.37
C ARG A 127 5.93 -2.84 -22.34
N ARG A 128 6.46 -2.33 -21.22
CA ARG A 128 7.91 -2.08 -21.08
C ARG A 128 8.73 -3.37 -21.06
N LEU A 129 8.24 -4.41 -20.39
CA LEU A 129 8.92 -5.70 -20.29
C LEU A 129 8.87 -6.47 -21.62
N ASN A 130 7.74 -6.44 -22.33
CA ASN A 130 7.60 -7.06 -23.64
C ASN A 130 8.57 -6.43 -24.66
N GLY A 131 8.77 -5.11 -24.61
CA GLY A 131 9.77 -4.46 -25.47
C GLY A 131 11.22 -4.94 -25.24
N ILE A 132 11.56 -5.47 -24.05
CA ILE A 132 12.87 -6.10 -23.82
C ILE A 132 12.94 -7.44 -24.53
N TRP A 133 11.87 -8.24 -24.46
CA TRP A 133 11.76 -9.52 -25.16
C TRP A 133 11.80 -9.33 -26.67
N ASP A 134 11.05 -8.37 -27.21
CA ASP A 134 11.05 -8.07 -28.64
C ASP A 134 12.44 -7.69 -29.14
N ARG A 135 13.19 -6.86 -28.39
CA ARG A 135 14.57 -6.50 -28.72
C ARG A 135 15.54 -7.68 -28.60
N ALA A 136 15.32 -8.59 -27.66
CA ALA A 136 16.14 -9.78 -27.50
C ALA A 136 15.91 -10.77 -28.65
N LEU A 137 14.65 -10.99 -29.02
CA LEU A 137 14.25 -11.86 -30.13
C LEU A 137 14.75 -11.33 -31.48
N ARG A 138 14.63 -10.02 -31.74
CA ARG A 138 15.17 -9.41 -32.97
C ARG A 138 16.68 -9.57 -33.08
N ARG A 139 17.41 -9.36 -31.97
CA ARG A 139 18.87 -9.57 -31.96
C ARG A 139 19.27 -10.99 -32.35
N ILE A 140 18.53 -11.99 -31.89
CA ILE A 140 18.76 -13.41 -32.23
C ILE A 140 18.40 -13.69 -33.69
N ALA A 141 17.28 -13.14 -34.17
CA ALA A 141 16.86 -13.30 -35.56
C ALA A 141 17.86 -12.66 -36.55
N ASP A 142 18.40 -11.48 -36.22
CA ASP A 142 19.39 -10.79 -37.05
C ASP A 142 20.76 -11.51 -37.06
N THR A 143 21.13 -12.19 -35.97
CA THR A 143 22.37 -13.02 -35.93
C THR A 143 22.22 -14.37 -36.62
N GLY A 144 21.01 -14.78 -37.00
CA GLY A 144 20.77 -16.01 -37.76
C GLY A 144 20.73 -15.81 -39.28
N ASN A 145 20.83 -14.57 -39.75
CA ASN A 145 20.82 -14.19 -41.18
C ASN A 145 22.21 -13.78 -41.70
N GLU A 146 23.27 -14.05 -40.94
CA GLU A 146 24.68 -14.05 -41.36
C GLU A 146 25.20 -15.49 -41.41
#